data_AF-A0A7J9Y8K0-F1
#
_entry.id   AF-A0A7J9Y8K0-F1
#
_cell.length_a   1.000
_cell.length_b   1.000
_cell.length_c   1.000
_cell.angle_alpha   90.00
_cell.angle_beta   90.00
_cell.angle_gamma   90.00
#
_symmetry.space_group_name_H-M   'P 1'
#
loop_
_entity.id
_entity.type
_entity.pdbx_description
1 polymer ?
#
loop_
_entity_poly.entity_id
_entity_poly.type
_entity_poly.pdbx_seq_one_letter_code
_entity_poly.pdbx_strand_id
1 'polypeptide(L)' 'MSVESAGRIVAAAAVEGRGVAAFNVIMIEHAEAIVAGAELAGRPVILQISQNAVKFHGWRLAPLAAASR' A
#
# COMPACT_ATOMS: atom_id res chain seq x y z
N MET A 1 4.01 2.54 11.57
CA MET A 1 2.70 2.94 11.01
C MET A 1 1.60 1.99 11.49
N SER A 2 0.32 2.40 11.43
CA SER A 2 -0.85 1.52 11.58
C SER A 2 -1.55 1.32 10.23
N VAL A 3 -2.22 0.20 10.03
CA VAL A 3 -3.08 -0.01 8.86
C VAL A 3 -4.44 0.61 9.08
N GLU A 4 -4.99 1.18 8.00
CA GLU A 4 -6.30 1.80 7.99
C GLU A 4 -7.01 1.55 6.65
N SER A 5 -8.34 1.63 6.64
CA SER A 5 -9.10 1.53 5.39
C SER A 5 -8.70 2.62 4.39
N ALA A 6 -8.52 2.22 3.12
CA ALA A 6 -8.23 3.16 2.04
C ALA A 6 -9.27 4.30 1.94
N GLY A 7 -10.55 4.00 2.20
CA GLY A 7 -11.62 5.00 2.21
C GLY A 7 -11.40 6.11 3.24
N ARG A 8 -10.94 5.78 4.46
CA ARG A 8 -10.64 6.78 5.48
C ARG A 8 -9.40 7.61 5.15
N ILE A 9 -8.38 6.98 4.56
CA ILE A 9 -7.19 7.68 4.08
C ILE A 9 -7.55 8.69 2.99
N VAL A 10 -8.35 8.28 1.99
CA VAL A 10 -8.80 9.16 0.90
C VAL A 10 -9.72 10.26 1.40
N ALA A 11 -10.66 9.96 2.30
CA ALA A 11 -11.55 10.96 2.86
C ALA A 11 -10.79 12.06 3.62
N ALA A 12 -9.82 11.70 4.46
CA ALA A 12 -8.98 12.66 5.17
C ALA A 12 -8.14 13.52 4.20
N ALA A 13 -7.54 12.89 3.18
CA ALA A 13 -6.78 13.59 2.14
C ALA A 13 -7.63 14.58 1.33
N ALA A 14 -8.88 14.22 1.03
CA ALA A 14 -9.81 15.07 0.32
C ALA A 14 -10.19 16.33 1.12
N VAL A 15 -10.39 16.21 2.44
CA VAL A 15 -10.61 17.36 3.33
C VAL A 15 -9.42 18.34 3.30
N GLU A 16 -8.20 17.79 3.18
CA GLU A 16 -6.96 18.56 3.09
C GLU A 16 -6.64 19.06 1.67
N GLY A 17 -7.48 18.77 0.67
CA GLY A 17 -7.27 19.19 -0.72
C GLY A 17 -6.08 18.52 -1.42
N ARG A 18 -5.70 17.31 -1.01
CA ARG A 18 -4.54 16.58 -1.56
C ARG A 18 -4.90 15.21 -2.11
N GLY A 19 -4.00 14.71 -2.97
CA GLY A 19 -4.01 13.32 -3.41
C GLY A 19 -3.44 12.34 -2.37
N VAL A 20 -3.64 11.05 -2.63
CA VAL A 20 -3.01 9.93 -1.91
C VAL A 20 -2.27 9.08 -2.91
N ALA A 21 -1.01 8.76 -2.62
CA ALA A 21 -0.24 7.85 -3.45
C ALA A 21 -0.73 6.41 -3.22
N ALA A 22 -0.99 5.71 -4.32
CA ALA A 22 -1.37 4.30 -4.32
C ALA A 22 -0.43 3.55 -5.26
N PHE A 23 0.31 2.59 -4.71
CA PHE A 23 1.33 1.85 -5.43
C PHE A 23 1.00 0.37 -5.46
N ASN A 24 1.15 -0.24 -6.64
CA ASN A 24 1.07 -1.68 -6.77
C ASN A 24 2.28 -2.33 -6.09
N VAL A 25 2.00 -3.26 -5.17
CA VAL A 25 3.00 -4.08 -4.51
C VAL A 25 3.05 -5.43 -5.21
N ILE A 26 4.22 -5.75 -5.77
CA ILE A 26 4.46 -7.03 -6.45
C ILE A 26 5.39 -7.91 -5.62
N MET A 27 6.28 -7.34 -4.81
CA MET A 27 7.30 -8.06 -4.04
C MET A 27 7.36 -7.49 -2.61
N ILE A 28 7.98 -8.19 -1.68
CA ILE A 28 8.11 -7.73 -0.29
C ILE A 28 8.95 -6.45 -0.25
N GLU A 29 10.03 -6.41 -1.03
CA GLU A 29 10.93 -5.28 -1.17
C GLU A 29 10.21 -4.03 -1.70
N HIS A 30 9.16 -4.19 -2.53
CA HIS A 30 8.33 -3.08 -2.94
C HIS A 30 7.53 -2.51 -1.76
N ALA A 31 6.90 -3.36 -0.95
CA ALA A 31 6.15 -2.90 0.23
C ALA A 31 7.06 -2.13 1.18
N GLU A 32 8.26 -2.67 1.46
CA GLU A 32 9.26 -2.03 2.32
C GLU A 32 9.68 -0.66 1.77
N ALA A 33 10.06 -0.59 0.48
CA ALA A 33 10.50 0.66 -0.14
C ALA A 33 9.39 1.72 -0.17
N ILE A 34 8.15 1.31 -0.46
CA ILE A 34 7.00 2.22 -0.51
C ILE A 34 6.69 2.75 0.89
N VAL A 35 6.68 1.89 1.92
CA VAL A 35 6.43 2.31 3.31
C VAL A 35 7.55 3.23 3.80
N ALA A 36 8.81 2.89 3.56
CA ALA A 36 9.94 3.75 3.93
C ALA A 36 9.85 5.12 3.26
N GLY A 37 9.49 5.17 1.97
CA GLY A 37 9.27 6.43 1.25
C GLY A 37 8.12 7.26 1.85
N ALA A 38 7.02 6.60 2.23
CA ALA A 38 5.87 7.24 2.88
C ALA A 38 6.22 7.78 4.28
N GLU A 39 7.04 7.04 5.04
CA GLU A 39 7.56 7.47 6.34
C GLU A 39 8.45 8.71 6.21
N LEU A 40 9.39 8.70 5.27
CA LEU A 40 10.26 9.85 4.98
C LEU A 40 9.46 11.07 4.53
N ALA A 41 8.43 10.87 3.72
CA ALA A 41 7.52 11.94 3.33
C ALA A 41 6.66 12.43 4.52
N GLY A 42 6.41 11.57 5.51
CA GLY A 42 5.47 11.79 6.61
C GLY A 42 4.01 11.74 6.16
N ARG A 43 3.68 10.94 5.13
CA ARG A 43 2.34 10.93 4.48
C ARG A 43 1.79 9.50 4.43
N PRO A 44 0.47 9.32 4.47
CA PRO A 44 -0.13 8.00 4.28
C PRO A 44 0.03 7.52 2.83
N VAL A 45 0.09 6.21 2.65
CA VAL A 45 0.21 5.53 1.35
C VAL A 45 -0.73 4.33 1.28
N ILE A 46 -1.19 4.01 0.08
CA ILE A 46 -1.99 2.80 -0.17
C ILE A 46 -1.12 1.76 -0.89
N LEU A 47 -0.94 0.61 -0.25
CA LEU A 47 -0.34 -0.58 -0.86
C LEU A 47 -1.43 -1.38 -1.58
N GLN A 48 -1.32 -1.52 -2.90
CA GLN A 48 -2.32 -2.19 -3.73
C GLN A 48 -1.82 -3.58 -4.16
N ILE A 49 -2.63 -4.61 -3.94
CA ILE A 49 -2.36 -5.96 -4.45
C ILE A 49 -3.38 -6.24 -5.55
N SER A 50 -2.89 -6.36 -6.79
CA SER A 50 -3.74 -6.68 -7.95
C SER A 50 -3.89 -8.18 -8.14
N GLN A 51 -4.92 -8.61 -8.86
CA GLN A 51 -5.08 -10.01 -9.29
C GLN A 51 -3.87 -10.49 -10.13
N ASN A 52 -3.22 -9.60 -10.88
CA ASN A 52 -2.00 -9.93 -11.62
C ASN A 52 -0.83 -10.23 -10.69
N ALA A 53 -0.68 -9.48 -9.58
CA ALA A 53 0.32 -9.78 -8.55
C ALA A 53 0.02 -11.13 -7.88
N VAL A 54 -1.24 -11.42 -7.59
CA VAL A 54 -1.66 -12.73 -7.05
C VAL A 54 -1.29 -13.86 -8.02
N LYS A 55 -1.58 -13.70 -9.32
CA LYS A 55 -1.24 -14.67 -10.36
C LYS A 55 0.27 -14.85 -10.51
N PHE A 56 1.03 -13.77 -10.43
CA PHE A 56 2.50 -13.79 -10.48
C PHE A 56 3.08 -14.68 -9.36
N HIS A 57 2.50 -14.61 -8.17
CA HIS A 57 2.85 -15.49 -7.03
C HIS A 57 2.23 -16.89 -7.10
N GLY A 58 1.69 -17.31 -8.26
CA GLY A 58 1.06 -18.62 -8.41
C GLY A 58 -0.14 -18.82 -7.49
N TRP A 59 -0.91 -17.76 -7.24
CA TRP A 59 -2.05 -17.71 -6.31
C TRP A 59 -1.71 -17.92 -4.83
N ARG A 60 -0.41 -17.89 -4.48
CA ARG A 60 0.06 -18.04 -3.09
C ARG A 60 0.35 -16.68 -2.47
N LEU A 61 -0.71 -15.99 -2.05
CA LEU A 61 -0.63 -14.59 -1.62
C LEU A 61 -0.07 -14.38 -0.20
N ALA A 62 -0.03 -15.42 0.65
CA ALA A 62 0.21 -15.27 2.09
C ALA A 62 1.45 -14.41 2.46
N PRO A 63 2.64 -14.58 1.83
CA PRO A 63 3.81 -13.77 2.17
C PRO A 63 3.62 -12.28 1.85
N LEU A 64 3.07 -11.97 0.67
CA LEU A 64 2.87 -10.59 0.22
C LEU A 64 1.78 -9.88 1.03
N ALA A 65 0.71 -10.59 1.37
CA ALA A 65 -0.32 -10.08 2.26
C ALA A 65 0.23 -9.82 3.68
N ALA A 66 1.10 -10.69 4.19
CA ALA A 66 1.73 -10.51 5.50
C ALA A 66 2.65 -9.29 5.56
N ALA A 67 3.28 -8.91 4.44
CA ALA A 67 4.10 -7.70 4.32
C ALA A 67 3.26 -6.42 4.10
N SER A 68 1.98 -6.56 3.78
CA SER A 68 1.07 -5.44 3.46
C SER A 68 -0.03 -5.21 4.52
N ARG A 69 0.18 -5.72 5.74
CA ARG A 69 -0.79 -5.70 6.85
C ARG A 69 -0.37 -4.80 8.01
#